data_AF-A0A0R1VGM8-F1
#
_entry.id   AF-A0A0R1VGM8-F1
#
_cell.length_a   1.000
_cell.length_b   1.000
_cell.length_c   1.000
_cell.angle_alpha   90.00
_cell.angle_beta   90.00
_cell.angle_gamma   90.00
#
_symmetry.space_group_name_H-M   'P 1'
#
loop_
_entity.id
_entity.type
_entity.pdbx_description
1 polymer ?
#
loop_
_entity_poly.entity_id
_entity_poly.type
_entity_poly.pdbx_seq_one_letter_code
_entity_poly.pdbx_strand_id
1 'polypeptide(L)'
;MNKNTYQLDRAKIYLAETQKAIEFLTNNDRLLADLVIRNLQKSCSSELKNQQMSDPDYQILLEKISQIFSQGIDQIKQLEQVRTACHQFILK
;
A
#
# COMPACT_ATOMS: atom_id res chain seq x y z
N MET A 1 0.21 8.35 -19.80
CA MET A 1 -0.29 6.96 -19.78
C MET A 1 -1.66 6.98 -19.13
N ASN A 2 -2.70 6.47 -19.78
CA ASN A 2 -4.00 6.32 -19.12
C ASN A 2 -3.85 5.18 -18.11
N LYS A 3 -3.91 5.50 -16.82
CA LYS A 3 -3.92 4.49 -15.76
C LYS A 3 -5.08 3.55 -16.02
N ASN A 4 -4.81 2.25 -16.01
CA ASN A 4 -5.86 1.26 -16.15
C ASN A 4 -6.81 1.39 -14.95
N THR A 5 -8.13 1.41 -15.17
CA THR A 5 -9.17 1.47 -14.12
C THR A 5 -8.87 0.49 -12.98
N TYR A 6 -8.39 -0.72 -13.33
CA TYR A 6 -7.97 -1.72 -12.36
C TYR A 6 -6.91 -1.20 -11.38
N GLN A 7 -5.84 -0.56 -11.87
CA GLN A 7 -4.72 -0.10 -11.05
C GLN A 7 -5.12 1.05 -10.12
N LEU A 8 -5.98 1.95 -10.63
CA LEU A 8 -6.57 3.02 -9.81
C LEU A 8 -7.43 2.44 -8.69
N ASP A 9 -8.24 1.42 -8.97
CA ASP A 9 -9.08 0.80 -7.95
C ASP A 9 -8.25 0.02 -6.93
N ARG A 10 -7.18 -0.67 -7.35
CA ARG A 10 -6.23 -1.31 -6.43
C ARG A 10 -5.53 -0.29 -5.53
N ALA A 11 -5.08 0.85 -6.08
CA ALA A 11 -4.46 1.91 -5.29
C ALA A 11 -5.42 2.52 -4.25
N LYS A 12 -6.71 2.66 -4.57
CA LYS A 12 -7.74 3.09 -3.60
C LYS A 12 -7.95 2.06 -2.50
N ILE A 13 -7.92 0.77 -2.83
CA ILE A 13 -8.00 -0.31 -1.83
C ILE A 13 -6.80 -0.24 -0.87
N TYR A 14 -5.58 -0.12 -1.40
CA TYR A 14 -4.37 0.01 -0.57
C TYR A 14 -4.41 1.24 0.34
N LEU A 15 -4.92 2.36 -0.17
CA LEU A 15 -5.14 3.56 0.62
C LEU A 15 -6.13 3.32 1.78
N ALA A 16 -7.26 2.68 1.50
CA ALA A 16 -8.28 2.36 2.51
C ALA A 16 -7.76 1.38 3.57
N GLU A 17 -7.04 0.33 3.17
CA GLU A 17 -6.39 -0.61 4.09
C GLU A 17 -5.36 0.09 4.98
N THR A 18 -4.56 0.99 4.40
CA THR A 18 -3.58 1.78 5.15
C THR A 18 -4.27 2.66 6.21
N GLN A 19 -5.34 3.35 5.84
CA GLN A 19 -6.12 4.18 6.76
C GLN A 19 -6.73 3.33 7.90
N LYS A 20 -7.26 2.15 7.57
CA LYS A 20 -7.79 1.20 8.56
C LYS A 20 -6.72 0.70 9.54
N ALA A 21 -5.50 0.43 9.06
CA ALA A 21 -4.39 0.04 9.93
C ALA A 21 -3.99 1.18 10.90
N ILE A 22 -4.00 2.43 10.44
CA ILE A 22 -3.74 3.60 11.30
C ILE A 22 -4.82 3.72 12.40
N GLU A 23 -6.09 3.52 12.04
CA GLU A 23 -7.20 3.52 13.00
C GLU A 23 -7.05 2.43 14.06
N PHE A 24 -6.67 1.21 13.65
CA PHE A 24 -6.38 0.14 14.60
C PHE A 24 -5.24 0.49 15.55
N LEU A 25 -4.13 1.05 15.06
CA LEU A 25 -3.02 1.49 15.92
C LEU A 25 -3.45 2.59 16.89
N THR A 26 -4.27 3.53 16.43
CA THR A 26 -4.79 4.64 17.26
C THR A 26 -5.71 4.12 18.37
N ASN A 27 -6.44 3.04 18.10
CA ASN A 27 -7.29 2.35 19.07
C ASN A 27 -6.52 1.29 19.91
N ASN A 28 -5.19 1.25 19.85
CA ASN A 28 -4.32 0.25 20.48
C ASN A 28 -4.59 -1.22 20.06
N ASP A 29 -5.27 -1.45 18.94
CA ASP A 29 -5.51 -2.78 18.39
C ASP A 29 -4.38 -3.21 17.43
N ARG A 30 -3.21 -3.48 18.02
CA ARG A 30 -2.00 -3.81 17.26
C ARG A 30 -2.14 -5.09 16.43
N LEU A 31 -2.90 -6.08 16.92
CA LEU A 31 -3.10 -7.34 16.23
C LEU A 31 -3.82 -7.14 14.89
N LEU A 32 -4.90 -6.35 14.91
CA LEU A 32 -5.65 -6.04 13.69
C LEU A 32 -4.84 -5.16 12.74
N ALA A 33 -4.07 -4.20 13.26
CA ALA A 33 -3.15 -3.40 12.44
C ALA A 33 -2.12 -4.27 11.72
N ASP A 34 -1.45 -5.17 12.44
CA ASP A 34 -0.46 -6.10 11.89
C ASP A 34 -1.07 -7.01 10.81
N LEU A 35 -2.31 -7.48 11.03
CA LEU A 35 -3.01 -8.31 10.07
C LEU A 35 -3.25 -7.55 8.75
N VAL A 36 -3.69 -6.30 8.84
CA VAL A 36 -3.92 -5.45 7.66
C VAL A 36 -2.60 -5.16 6.94
N ILE A 37 -1.53 -4.82 7.67
CA ILE A 37 -0.20 -4.58 7.08
C ILE A 37 0.31 -5.82 6.34
N ARG A 38 0.21 -7.00 6.94
CA ARG A 38 0.62 -8.26 6.29
C ARG A 38 -0.19 -8.56 5.03
N ASN A 39 -1.50 -8.31 5.05
CA ASN A 39 -2.35 -8.51 3.89
C ASN A 39 -2.03 -7.53 2.76
N LEU A 40 -1.75 -6.27 3.09
CA LEU A 40 -1.32 -5.25 2.14
C LEU A 40 0.00 -5.65 1.47
N GLN A 41 1.01 -6.06 2.26
CA GLN A 41 2.30 -6.53 1.76
C GLN A 41 2.16 -7.75 0.84
N LYS A 42 1.35 -8.74 1.25
CA LYS A 42 1.08 -9.94 0.42
C LYS A 42 0.40 -9.57 -0.88
N SER A 43 -0.59 -8.67 -0.84
CA SER A 43 -1.28 -8.19 -2.02
C SER A 43 -0.32 -7.52 -2.99
N CYS A 44 0.51 -6.59 -2.51
CA CYS A 44 1.50 -5.91 -3.35
C CYS A 44 2.52 -6.89 -3.95
N SER A 45 3.01 -7.83 -3.15
CA SER A 45 3.95 -8.86 -3.61
C SER A 45 3.36 -9.78 -4.68
N SER A 46 2.07 -10.11 -4.57
CA SER A 46 1.36 -10.92 -5.57
C SER A 46 1.18 -10.15 -6.88
N GLU A 47 0.82 -8.86 -6.82
CA GLU A 47 0.73 -8.02 -8.01
C GLU A 47 2.10 -7.90 -8.69
N LEU A 48 3.18 -7.64 -7.95
CA LEU A 48 4.55 -7.51 -8.51
C LEU A 48 5.04 -8.77 -9.23
N LYS A 49 4.55 -9.96 -8.84
CA LYS A 49 4.87 -11.22 -9.53
C LYS A 49 4.09 -11.41 -10.82
N ASN A 50 3.07 -10.61 -11.08
CA ASN A 50 2.26 -10.72 -12.27
C ASN A 50 3.00 -10.11 -13.47
N GLN A 51 3.40 -10.97 -14.42
CA GLN A 51 4.23 -10.60 -15.59
C GLN A 51 3.52 -9.68 -16.60
N GLN A 52 2.22 -9.40 -16.41
CA GLN A 52 1.43 -8.52 -17.27
C GLN A 52 1.45 -7.04 -16.83
N MET A 53 2.31 -6.66 -15.87
CA MET A 53 2.37 -5.29 -15.38
C MET A 53 3.01 -4.35 -16.42
N SER A 54 2.17 -3.58 -17.10
CA SER A 54 2.58 -2.66 -18.17
C SER A 54 2.69 -1.19 -17.74
N ASP A 55 2.24 -0.84 -16.53
CA ASP A 55 2.28 0.54 -16.02
C ASP A 55 3.47 0.72 -15.05
N PRO A 56 4.51 1.48 -15.44
CA PRO A 56 5.68 1.69 -14.61
C PRO A 56 5.38 2.52 -13.35
N ASP A 57 4.42 3.46 -13.38
CA ASP A 57 4.05 4.24 -12.19
C ASP A 57 3.36 3.35 -11.15
N TYR A 58 2.55 2.38 -11.59
CA TYR A 58 1.93 1.41 -10.71
C TYR A 58 2.95 0.42 -10.12
N GLN A 59 3.91 -0.03 -10.93
CA GLN A 59 5.01 -0.86 -10.42
C GLN A 59 5.81 -0.14 -9.33
N ILE A 60 6.18 1.13 -9.56
CA ILE A 60 6.89 1.96 -8.59
C ILE A 60 6.10 2.08 -7.28
N LEU A 61 4.78 2.25 -7.34
CA LEU A 61 3.91 2.26 -6.16
C LEU A 61 4.07 0.97 -5.35
N LEU A 62 3.92 -0.18 -6.00
CA LEU A 62 3.96 -1.49 -5.33
C LEU A 62 5.34 -1.80 -4.71
N GLU A 63 6.42 -1.46 -5.40
CA GLU A 63 7.79 -1.60 -4.90
C GLU A 63 8.00 -0.72 -3.67
N LYS A 64 7.54 0.54 -3.73
CA LYS A 64 7.63 1.49 -2.61
C LYS A 64 6.89 0.99 -1.38
N ILE A 65 5.65 0.50 -1.53
CA ILE A 65 4.88 -0.10 -0.43
C ILE A 65 5.63 -1.29 0.19
N SER A 66 6.21 -2.14 -0.64
CA SER A 66 6.96 -3.32 -0.18
C SER A 66 8.23 -2.96 0.60
N GLN A 67 8.92 -1.89 0.19
CA GLN A 67 10.15 -1.41 0.85
C GLN A 67 9.88 -0.68 2.17
N ILE A 68 8.77 0.06 2.28
CA ILE A 68 8.47 0.87 3.48
C ILE A 68 8.43 0.00 4.75
N PHE A 69 7.80 -1.17 4.66
CA PHE A 69 7.60 -2.03 5.83
C PHE A 69 8.82 -2.87 6.22
N SER A 70 9.90 -2.90 5.42
CA SER A 70 11.11 -3.66 5.77
C SER A 70 12.03 -2.95 6.78
N GLN A 71 11.79 -1.67 7.05
CA GLN A 71 12.70 -0.82 7.82
C GLN A 71 12.51 -0.88 9.35
N GLY A 72 11.39 -1.43 9.86
CA GLY A 72 11.23 -1.79 11.29
C GLY A 72 11.23 -0.66 12.32
N ILE A 73 11.08 0.62 11.94
CA ILE A 73 11.25 1.77 12.86
C ILE A 73 9.94 2.14 13.57
N ASP A 74 8.89 2.46 12.81
CA ASP A 74 7.61 2.98 13.34
C ASP A 74 6.48 2.68 12.33
N GLN A 75 5.51 1.87 12.76
CA GLN A 75 4.40 1.44 11.90
C GLN A 75 3.48 2.57 11.47
N ILE A 76 3.24 3.57 12.32
CA ILE A 76 2.40 4.71 11.96
C ILE A 76 3.10 5.51 10.87
N LYS A 77 4.37 5.84 11.07
CA LYS A 77 5.16 6.58 10.06
C LYS A 77 5.26 5.81 8.73
N GLN A 78 5.41 4.50 8.78
CA GLN A 78 5.39 3.63 7.59
C GLN A 78 4.04 3.72 6.87
N LEU A 79 2.94 3.58 7.59
CA LEU A 79 1.59 3.70 7.01
C LEU A 79 1.35 5.09 6.39
N GLU A 80 1.85 6.17 7.00
CA GLU A 80 1.75 7.51 6.41
C GLU A 80 2.51 7.66 5.08
N GLN A 81 3.67 7.01 4.96
CA GLN A 81 4.42 6.96 3.71
C GLN A 81 3.65 6.19 2.62
N VAL A 82 3.03 5.07 2.98
CA VAL A 82 2.16 4.29 2.06
C VAL A 82 0.97 5.13 1.62
N ARG A 83 0.28 5.79 2.55
CA ARG A 83 -0.85 6.69 2.28
C ARG A 83 -0.46 7.77 1.28
N THR A 84 0.70 8.40 1.50
CA THR A 84 1.24 9.43 0.61
C THR A 84 1.55 8.89 -0.78
N ALA A 85 2.18 7.71 -0.87
CA ALA A 85 2.48 7.07 -2.15
C ALA A 85 1.20 6.73 -2.93
N CYS A 86 0.17 6.20 -2.26
CA CYS A 86 -1.12 5.92 -2.89
C CYS A 86 -1.79 7.20 -3.41
N HIS A 87 -1.82 8.28 -2.61
CA HIS A 87 -2.36 9.57 -3.07
C HIS A 87 -1.61 10.13 -4.28
N GLN A 88 -0.29 10.09 -4.26
CA GLN A 88 0.53 10.52 -5.40
C GLN A 88 0.18 9.72 -6.65
N PHE A 89 0.05 8.40 -6.54
CA PHE A 89 -0.35 7.57 -7.66
C PHE A 89 -1.80 7.83 -8.10
N ILE A 90 -2.74 8.14 -7.21
CA ILE A 90 -4.14 8.38 -7.61
C ILE A 90 -4.31 9.73 -8.32
N LEU A 91 -3.64 10.79 -7.82
CA LEU A 91 -3.82 12.17 -8.29
C LEU A 91 -2.99 12.57 -9.50
N LYS A 92 -1.91 11.84 -9.79
CA LYS A 92 -1.04 12.07 -10.97
C LYS A 92 -1.76 11.74 -12.29
#